data_AF-A0A4P9ZKX6-F1
#
_entry.id   AF-A0A4P9ZKX6-F1
#
_cell.length_a   1.000
_cell.length_b   1.000
_cell.length_c   1.000
_cell.angle_alpha   90.00
_cell.angle_beta   90.00
_cell.angle_gamma   90.00
#
_symmetry.space_group_name_H-M   'P 1'
#
loop_
_entity.id
_entity.type
_entity.pdbx_description
1 polymer ?
#
loop_
_entity_poly.entity_id
_entity_poly.type
_entity_poly.pdbx_seq_one_letter_code
_entity_poly.pdbx_strand_id
1 'polypeptide(L)'
;MDDQLPLSASEIEAENAKRILNKAADSDNTILLAKQPGATVLLSDNGVVIKKGSRVAQHEVQMMDMARSVGVPVPRVIRAYESTDEGFIIEMEHVPGVTLKSVFESLNGDELDRIVCFTG
;
A
#
# COMPACT_ATOMS: atom_id res chain seq x y z
N MET A 1 7.98 -14.10 46.58
CA MET A 1 8.49 -14.49 45.24
C MET A 1 7.25 -14.70 44.41
N ASP A 2 6.88 -13.72 43.60
CA ASP A 2 5.71 -13.80 42.74
C ASP A 2 6.06 -14.68 41.53
N ASP A 3 5.73 -15.97 41.63
CA ASP A 3 5.76 -16.88 40.49
C ASP A 3 4.66 -16.48 39.51
N GLN A 4 5.00 -15.64 38.53
CA GLN A 4 4.15 -15.45 37.37
C GLN A 4 4.16 -16.73 36.56
N LEU A 5 3.05 -17.47 36.61
CA LEU A 5 2.79 -18.62 35.76
C LEU A 5 2.93 -18.19 34.28
N PRO A 6 3.61 -18.99 33.45
CA PRO A 6 3.72 -18.69 32.02
C PRO A 6 2.34 -18.64 31.39
N LEU A 7 2.07 -17.60 30.61
CA LEU A 7 0.83 -17.43 29.87
C LEU A 7 0.54 -18.67 29.02
N SER A 8 -0.69 -19.14 29.06
CA SER A 8 -1.16 -20.21 28.18
C SER A 8 -1.10 -19.78 26.72
N ALA A 9 -1.07 -20.75 25.79
CA ALA A 9 -1.04 -20.46 24.35
C ALA A 9 -2.20 -19.56 23.90
N SER A 10 -3.39 -19.74 24.49
CA SER A 10 -4.57 -18.90 24.23
C SER A 10 -4.45 -17.48 24.77
N GLU A 11 -3.77 -17.30 25.91
CA GLU A 11 -3.52 -15.97 26.47
C GLU A 11 -2.46 -15.23 25.66
N ILE A 12 -1.43 -15.94 25.18
CA ILE A 12 -0.44 -15.40 24.24
C ILE A 12 -1.12 -14.99 22.93
N GLU A 13 -2.05 -15.81 22.41
CA GLU A 13 -2.79 -15.49 21.20
C GLU A 13 -3.71 -14.27 21.38
N ALA A 14 -4.41 -14.17 22.51
CA ALA A 14 -5.23 -13.01 22.85
C ALA A 14 -4.39 -11.73 23.07
N GLU A 15 -3.24 -11.84 23.72
CA GLU A 15 -2.30 -10.73 23.94
C GLU A 15 -1.70 -10.26 22.60
N ASN A 16 -1.37 -11.19 21.71
CA ASN A 16 -0.90 -10.90 20.36
C ASN A 16 -2.01 -10.26 19.51
N ALA A 17 -3.24 -10.76 19.58
CA ALA A 17 -4.39 -10.16 18.90
C ALA A 17 -4.66 -8.74 19.39
N LYS A 18 -4.57 -8.50 20.71
CA LYS A 18 -4.66 -7.15 21.31
C LYS A 18 -3.52 -6.24 20.87
N ARG A 19 -2.28 -6.73 20.78
CA ARG A 19 -1.15 -5.96 20.26
C ARG A 19 -1.31 -5.63 18.78
N ILE A 20 -1.85 -6.55 17.98
CA ILE A 20 -2.15 -6.32 16.56
C ILE A 20 -3.27 -5.28 16.41
N LEU A 21 -4.33 -5.38 17.22
CA LEU A 21 -5.44 -4.41 17.25
C LEU A 21 -4.97 -3.02 17.73
N ASN A 22 -4.14 -2.97 18.77
CA ASN A 22 -3.60 -1.70 19.30
C ASN A 22 -2.57 -1.07 18.34
N LYS A 23 -1.80 -1.88 17.59
CA LYS A 23 -0.93 -1.38 16.52
C LYS A 23 -1.72 -0.86 15.31
N ALA A 24 -2.93 -1.39 15.08
CA ALA A 24 -3.86 -0.87 14.07
C ALA A 24 -4.61 0.39 14.54
N ALA A 25 -4.64 0.67 15.84
CA ALA A 25 -5.35 1.80 16.43
C ALA A 25 -4.55 3.12 16.43
N ASP A 26 -3.30 3.12 15.96
CA ASP A 26 -2.40 4.28 16.00
C ASP A 26 -2.28 5.04 14.66
N SER A 27 -3.22 4.84 13.73
CA SER A 27 -3.42 5.76 12.61
C SER A 27 -4.87 5.71 12.12
N ASP A 28 -5.54 6.85 12.18
CA ASP A 28 -6.88 7.15 11.67
C ASP A 28 -7.29 6.34 10.43
N ASN A 29 -8.37 5.56 10.57
CA ASN A 29 -9.30 5.13 9.52
C ASN A 29 -8.70 4.83 8.12
N THR A 30 -7.68 3.97 8.06
CA THR A 30 -7.06 3.56 6.78
C THR A 30 -7.68 2.28 6.20
N ILE A 31 -7.83 2.23 4.88
CA ILE A 31 -8.30 1.06 4.13
C ILE A 31 -7.09 0.39 3.47
N LEU A 32 -6.96 -0.93 3.64
CA LEU A 32 -5.94 -1.71 2.94
C LEU A 32 -6.32 -1.85 1.45
N LEU A 33 -5.52 -1.25 0.56
CA LEU A 33 -5.72 -1.36 -0.89
C LEU A 33 -4.99 -2.58 -1.47
N ALA A 34 -3.77 -2.85 -1.02
CA ALA A 34 -2.97 -3.97 -1.49
C ALA A 34 -1.90 -4.40 -0.47
N LYS A 35 -1.59 -5.70 -0.48
CA LYS A 35 -0.49 -6.28 0.30
C LYS A 35 0.39 -7.14 -0.60
N GLN A 36 1.67 -6.81 -0.64
CA GLN A 36 2.70 -7.52 -1.40
C GLN A 36 3.82 -7.95 -0.43
N PRO A 37 4.63 -8.97 -0.76
CA PRO A 37 5.78 -9.33 0.07
C PRO A 37 6.72 -8.12 0.23
N GLY A 38 6.84 -7.61 1.47
CA GLY A 38 7.67 -6.44 1.81
C GLY A 38 7.08 -5.06 1.49
N ALA A 39 5.82 -4.97 1.04
CA ALA A 39 5.16 -3.69 0.78
C ALA A 39 3.65 -3.74 1.09
N THR A 40 3.13 -2.68 1.69
CA THR A 40 1.71 -2.50 2.00
C THR A 40 1.24 -1.15 1.45
N VAL A 41 0.04 -1.14 0.88
CA VAL A 41 -0.59 0.06 0.32
C VAL A 41 -1.91 0.32 1.05
N LEU A 42 -2.02 1.51 1.64
CA LEU A 42 -3.16 1.96 2.42
C LEU A 42 -3.79 3.20 1.76
N LEU A 43 -5.08 3.41 1.96
CA LEU A 43 -5.79 4.65 1.67
C LEU A 43 -6.25 5.26 2.99
N SER A 44 -5.80 6.47 3.31
CA SER A 44 -6.32 7.22 4.45
C SER A 44 -7.65 7.90 4.13
N ASP A 45 -8.38 8.28 5.16
CA ASP A 45 -9.66 8.99 5.10
C ASP A 45 -9.61 10.30 4.32
N ASN A 46 -8.48 11.00 4.35
CA ASN A 46 -8.23 12.22 3.59
C ASN A 46 -7.88 11.98 2.10
N GLY A 47 -7.95 10.73 1.62
CA GLY A 47 -7.71 10.39 0.22
C GLY A 47 -6.25 10.27 -0.18
N VAL A 48 -5.33 10.18 0.79
CA VAL A 48 -3.90 9.93 0.53
C VAL A 48 -3.64 8.43 0.45
N VAL A 49 -2.90 8.01 -0.57
CA VAL A 49 -2.40 6.64 -0.68
C VAL A 49 -1.02 6.57 -0.05
N ILE A 50 -0.85 5.65 0.89
CA ILE A 50 0.39 5.42 1.63
C ILE A 50 0.95 4.05 1.22
N LYS A 51 2.10 4.02 0.55
CA LYS A 51 2.85 2.79 0.28
C LYS A 51 4.05 2.72 1.21
N LYS A 52 4.16 1.64 1.99
CA LYS A 52 5.22 1.45 2.99
C LYS A 52 5.74 0.02 3.06
N GLY A 53 6.99 -0.15 3.48
CA GLY A 53 7.58 -1.46 3.76
C GLY A 53 9.05 -1.58 3.38
N SER A 54 9.66 -2.71 3.74
CA SER A 54 11.09 -2.99 3.52
C SER A 54 11.51 -3.12 2.06
N ARG A 55 10.56 -3.30 1.14
CA ARG A 55 10.80 -3.37 -0.31
C ARG A 55 10.28 -2.17 -1.09
N VAL A 56 9.76 -1.16 -0.38
CA VAL A 56 9.49 0.14 -0.99
C VAL A 56 10.81 0.88 -1.05
N ALA A 57 11.13 1.47 -2.19
CA ALA A 57 12.43 2.07 -2.42
C ALA A 57 12.34 3.49 -2.95
N GLN A 58 13.34 4.31 -2.63
CA GLN A 58 13.42 5.70 -3.07
C GLN A 58 13.38 5.85 -4.59
N HIS A 59 13.94 4.90 -5.34
CA HIS A 59 13.93 4.95 -6.81
C HIS A 59 12.52 4.88 -7.41
N GLU A 60 11.51 4.36 -6.68
CA GLU A 60 10.12 4.37 -7.15
C GLU A 60 9.62 5.81 -7.38
N VAL A 61 10.01 6.75 -6.51
CA VAL A 61 9.67 8.17 -6.63
C VAL A 61 10.25 8.74 -7.92
N GLN A 62 11.52 8.43 -8.19
CA GLN A 62 12.21 8.89 -9.40
C GLN A 62 11.57 8.30 -10.67
N MET A 63 11.16 7.03 -10.63
CA MET A 63 10.48 6.38 -11.74
C MET A 63 9.10 6.97 -11.99
N MET A 64 8.35 7.34 -10.94
CA MET A 64 7.08 8.05 -11.10
C MET A 64 7.27 9.44 -11.71
N ASP A 65 8.27 10.20 -11.26
CA ASP A 65 8.59 11.49 -11.87
C ASP A 65 8.98 11.36 -13.35
N MET A 66 9.78 10.34 -13.69
CA MET A 66 10.13 10.04 -15.07
C MET A 66 8.90 9.67 -15.91
N ALA A 67 8.04 8.77 -15.42
CA ALA A 67 6.82 8.37 -16.10
C ALA A 67 5.89 9.57 -16.36
N ARG A 68 5.73 10.45 -15.37
CA ARG A 68 4.97 11.69 -15.50
C ARG A 68 5.57 12.62 -16.56
N SER A 69 6.89 12.72 -16.65
CA SER A 69 7.57 13.58 -17.63
C SER A 69 7.31 13.17 -19.09
N VAL A 70 6.96 11.89 -19.33
CA VAL A 70 6.62 11.35 -20.65
C VAL A 70 5.10 11.20 -20.86
N GLY A 71 4.29 11.77 -19.97
CA GLY A 71 2.82 11.79 -20.10
C GLY A 71 2.11 10.52 -19.62
N VAL A 72 2.80 9.60 -18.94
CA VAL A 72 2.15 8.43 -18.33
C VAL A 72 1.40 8.89 -17.07
N PRO A 73 0.10 8.59 -16.94
CA PRO A 73 -0.65 8.92 -15.75
C PRO A 73 -0.16 8.06 -14.58
N VAL A 74 0.47 8.72 -13.61
CA VAL A 74 0.92 8.12 -12.35
C VAL A 74 0.46 8.98 -11.17
N PRO A 75 0.30 8.40 -9.97
CA PRO A 75 0.03 9.18 -8.76
C PRO A 75 1.08 10.27 -8.56
N ARG A 76 0.64 11.47 -8.18
CA ARG A 76 1.55 12.51 -7.76
C ARG A 76 2.05 12.21 -6.34
N VAL A 77 3.37 12.17 -6.18
CA VAL A 77 3.99 12.04 -4.85
C VAL A 77 3.81 13.34 -4.07
N ILE A 78 3.26 13.22 -2.86
CA ILE A 78 3.10 14.31 -1.89
C ILE A 78 4.39 14.42 -1.06
N ARG A 79 4.86 13.29 -0.53
CA ARG A 79 6.13 13.17 0.20
C ARG A 79 6.64 11.73 0.20
N ALA A 80 7.94 11.56 0.42
CA ALA A 80 8.57 10.27 0.62
C ALA A 80 9.68 10.37 1.66
N TYR A 81 9.77 9.40 2.56
CA TYR A 81 10.71 9.44 3.68
C TYR A 81 10.95 8.03 4.24
N GLU A 82 12.07 7.86 4.95
CA GLU A 82 12.39 6.62 5.64
C GLU A 82 11.84 6.64 7.08
N SER A 83 11.17 5.55 7.47
CA SER A 83 10.69 5.30 8.82
C SER A 83 11.48 4.16 9.44
N THR A 84 11.89 4.33 10.70
CA THR A 84 12.63 3.31 11.47
C THR A 84 11.86 2.00 11.61
N ASP A 85 10.53 2.08 11.73
CA ASP A 85 9.69 0.91 12.03
C ASP A 85 8.97 0.35 10.81
N GLU A 86 8.78 1.18 9.77
CA GLU A 86 7.94 0.84 8.63
C GLU A 86 8.71 0.76 7.30
N GLY A 87 10.02 1.00 7.32
CA GLY A 87 10.85 1.09 6.13
C GLY A 87 10.59 2.37 5.35
N PHE A 88 10.77 2.34 4.03
CA PHE A 88 10.52 3.51 3.21
C PHE A 88 9.01 3.72 3.02
N ILE A 89 8.57 4.98 3.13
CA ILE A 89 7.17 5.40 2.99
C ILE A 89 7.06 6.38 1.84
N ILE A 90 6.06 6.18 1.00
CA ILE A 90 5.66 7.07 -0.08
C ILE A 90 4.19 7.43 0.12
N GLU A 91 3.91 8.72 0.21
CA GLU A 91 2.55 9.25 0.21
C GLU A 91 2.24 9.92 -1.12
N MET A 92 1.10 9.58 -1.70
CA MET A 92 0.72 10.02 -3.04
C MET A 92 -0.78 10.27 -3.15
N GLU A 93 -1.17 11.08 -4.13
CA GLU A 93 -2.57 11.32 -4.46
C GLU A 93 -3.27 10.01 -4.88
N HIS A 94 -4.49 9.79 -4.39
CA HIS A 94 -5.32 8.69 -4.88
C HIS A 94 -5.76 8.96 -6.33
N VAL A 95 -5.53 7.99 -7.22
CA VAL A 95 -6.03 8.01 -8.60
C VAL A 95 -7.33 7.20 -8.65
N PRO A 96 -8.50 7.85 -8.84
CA PRO A 96 -9.77 7.13 -8.93
C PRO A 96 -9.79 6.20 -10.13
N GLY A 97 -10.27 4.98 -9.95
CA GLY A 97 -10.41 4.03 -11.04
C GLY A 97 -10.74 2.62 -10.55
N VAL A 98 -10.83 1.71 -11.50
CA VAL A 98 -11.00 0.29 -11.25
C VAL A 98 -9.83 -0.46 -11.88
N THR A 99 -9.47 -1.60 -11.29
CA THR A 99 -8.41 -2.43 -11.86
C THR A 99 -8.83 -2.96 -13.23
N LEU A 100 -7.92 -3.00 -14.20
CA LEU A 100 -8.21 -3.53 -15.53
C LEU A 100 -8.83 -4.93 -15.47
N LYS A 101 -8.33 -5.80 -14.57
CA LYS A 101 -8.86 -7.15 -14.34
C LYS A 101 -10.37 -7.18 -14.08
N SER A 102 -10.92 -6.18 -13.39
CA SER A 102 -12.34 -6.14 -13.03
C SER A 102 -13.27 -5.82 -14.20
N VAL A 103 -12.74 -5.19 -15.25
CA VAL A 103 -13.52 -4.74 -16.41
C VAL A 103 -13.06 -5.37 -17.73
N PHE A 104 -11.96 -6.13 -17.71
CA PHE A 104 -11.29 -6.63 -18.93
C PHE A 104 -12.23 -7.39 -19.86
N GLU A 105 -13.06 -8.29 -19.32
CA GLU A 105 -14.01 -9.09 -20.10
C GLU A 105 -15.18 -8.29 -20.67
N SER A 106 -15.42 -7.08 -20.15
CA SER A 106 -16.48 -6.18 -20.62
C SER A 106 -16.03 -5.21 -21.71
N LEU A 107 -14.73 -5.19 -22.01
CA LEU A 107 -14.17 -4.31 -23.04
C LEU A 107 -14.46 -4.87 -24.43
N ASN A 108 -14.80 -3.98 -25.36
CA ASN A 108 -14.94 -4.33 -26.78
C ASN A 108 -13.58 -4.31 -27.52
N GLY A 109 -13.58 -4.72 -28.79
CA GLY A 109 -12.37 -4.80 -29.61
C GLY A 109 -11.62 -3.46 -29.74
N ASP A 110 -12.34 -2.35 -29.97
CA ASP A 110 -11.74 -1.02 -30.10
C ASP A 110 -11.13 -0.53 -28.77
N GLU A 111 -11.72 -0.91 -27.64
CA GLU A 111 -11.22 -0.57 -26.31
C GLU A 111 -9.98 -1.38 -25.94
N LEU A 112 -9.96 -2.67 -26.29
CA LEU A 112 -8.79 -3.54 -26.11
C LEU A 112 -7.62 -3.07 -26.97
N ASP A 113 -7.86 -2.70 -28.23
CA ASP A 113 -6.82 -2.18 -29.14
C ASP A 113 -6.17 -0.89 -28.61
N ARG A 114 -6.87 -0.11 -27.79
CA ARG A 114 -6.32 1.09 -27.13
C ARG A 114 -5.52 0.79 -25.87
N ILE A 115 -5.67 -0.39 -25.28
CA ILE A 115 -4.95 -0.82 -24.06
C ILE A 115 -3.65 -1.56 -24.42
N VAL A 116 -3.57 -2.14 -25.62
CA VAL A 116 -2.36 -2.81 -26.11
C VAL A 116 -1.35 -1.78 -26.62
N CYS A 117 -0.31 -1.49 -25.83
CA CYS A 117 1.06 -1.17 -26.29
C CYS A 117 2.04 -0.95 -25.11
N PHE A 118 2.54 -2.03 -24.51
CA PHE A 118 3.90 -2.11 -23.94
C PHE A 118 4.36 -3.57 -24.04
N THR A 119 4.63 -4.02 -25.27
CA THR A 119 5.54 -5.16 -25.50
C THR A 119 6.91 -4.56 -25.77
N GLY A 120 7.68 -4.35 -24.71
CA GLY A 120 9.10 -4.03 -24.74
C GLY A 120 9.88 -5.14 -24.06
#